data_AF-E9FT95-F1
#
_entry.id   AF-E9FT95-F1
#
_cell.length_a   1.000
_cell.length_b   1.000
_cell.length_c   1.000
_cell.angle_alpha   90.00
_cell.angle_beta   90.00
_cell.angle_gamma   90.00
#
_symmetry.space_group_name_H-M   'P 1'
#
loop_
_entity.id
_entity.type
_entity.pdbx_description
1 polymer ?
#
loop_
_entity_poly.entity_id
_entity_poly.type
_entity_poly.pdbx_seq_one_letter_code
_entity_poly.pdbx_strand_id
1 'polypeptide(L)'
;MRQHQLLAYYYAIAALCVTLRITFCAAGSDGETIKRDHQEEEEQQLIPLTKCCDLGQFYNAGFDRCLEWESYLAEVHLLATPFFQDVPPFYNDNDGRVVHPVAPSAFLLSLANFTFCPSGQIARISPDFQLFKNGSMKTVEGKALKFGEFCVDRIISRELGASTNLTAGLFVTRFCIPDPCAVNNNRTGCVRKCCPNGMALNGDERICQVNSAPFEIPFHDESGAALNASSHFGTSSSSSLVVSDGVFVDCQHGAYSLRPSVEGDDEFYILPNGRIHTPALGEYHDDYCIDNFVSEDGVELQALMCFPPQAEESEENSVIQSIYPYFLFVSSLFLIATFVVHALLPELRNTHGVTVMCHVASMTVMYVGLGTIQLSHHLSDGICVGLAVTVHFAFLATFTWLNVLSFDIWWTFNDRRLPRRTSKLGRRFAYYSLYAWSVPTVIVVFGQVADNVKGLSKHIYQPEFGILKCWFHTPGSFYTFLYGPMALLILANILFFIMTATALCRTRVGTTRKDEANLFHSKQKFRAIFVLFILMGVCWITEVISFAVGGSAYLWIPTDILNILTAVFVFFIFVCKPSVWSLLMKKHPSLQKFDRLCPNCMKYDNGQQENEDRSFLQQTSI
;
A
#
# COMPACT_ATOMS: atom_id res chain seq x y z
N MET A 1 -17.92 -29.84 -14.46
CA MET A 1 -16.65 -29.61 -13.73
C MET A 1 -16.70 -28.51 -12.66
N ARG A 2 -17.85 -27.86 -12.39
CA ARG A 2 -18.02 -26.86 -11.32
C ARG A 2 -18.47 -27.43 -9.95
N GLN A 3 -18.89 -28.69 -9.86
CA GLN A 3 -19.42 -29.28 -8.61
C GLN A 3 -18.38 -30.01 -7.74
N HIS A 4 -17.25 -30.44 -8.30
CA HIS A 4 -16.24 -31.19 -7.53
C HIS A 4 -15.24 -30.30 -6.77
N GLN A 5 -15.12 -29.01 -7.10
CA GLN A 5 -14.25 -28.08 -6.38
C GLN A 5 -14.90 -27.49 -5.11
N LEU A 6 -16.24 -27.36 -5.08
CA LEU A 6 -17.00 -26.90 -3.91
C LEU A 6 -16.98 -27.90 -2.74
N LEU A 7 -16.90 -29.21 -3.03
CA LEU A 7 -16.83 -30.25 -2.00
C LEU A 7 -15.47 -30.26 -1.28
N ALA A 8 -14.37 -30.01 -1.97
CA ALA A 8 -13.04 -29.94 -1.34
C ALA A 8 -12.92 -28.76 -0.37
N TYR A 9 -13.59 -27.63 -0.67
CA TYR A 9 -13.61 -26.44 0.18
C TYR A 9 -14.47 -26.65 1.45
N TYR A 10 -15.59 -27.36 1.33
CA TYR A 10 -16.49 -27.64 2.46
C TYR A 10 -15.85 -28.60 3.49
N TYR A 11 -15.07 -29.59 3.05
CA TYR A 11 -14.38 -30.52 3.95
C TYR A 11 -13.20 -29.89 4.70
N ALA A 12 -12.55 -28.87 4.13
CA ALA A 12 -11.48 -28.13 4.80
C ALA A 12 -12.00 -27.23 5.93
N ILE A 13 -13.18 -26.60 5.74
CA ILE A 13 -13.81 -25.72 6.74
C ILE A 13 -14.44 -26.55 7.89
N ALA A 14 -15.02 -27.71 7.58
CA ALA A 14 -15.57 -28.60 8.61
C ALA A 14 -14.49 -29.17 9.56
N ALA A 15 -13.25 -29.38 9.08
CA ALA A 15 -12.14 -29.86 9.91
C ALA A 15 -11.59 -28.78 10.87
N LEU A 16 -11.74 -27.49 10.52
CA LEU A 16 -11.34 -26.35 11.36
C LEU A 16 -12.39 -26.00 12.44
N CYS A 17 -13.67 -26.26 12.20
CA CYS A 17 -14.73 -26.02 13.21
C CYS A 17 -14.79 -27.09 14.33
N VAL A 18 -14.26 -28.30 14.09
CA VAL A 18 -14.29 -29.40 15.09
C VAL A 18 -13.13 -29.30 16.10
N THR A 19 -12.08 -28.54 15.81
CA THR A 19 -10.92 -28.35 16.70
C THR A 19 -11.05 -27.14 17.65
N LEU A 20 -12.05 -26.28 17.46
CA LEU A 20 -12.30 -25.09 18.30
C LEU A 20 -13.44 -25.26 19.34
N ARG A 21 -13.97 -26.48 19.51
CA ARG A 21 -15.01 -26.82 20.51
C ARG A 21 -14.55 -27.77 21.62
N ILE A 22 -13.28 -27.68 22.05
CA ILE A 22 -12.77 -28.48 23.20
C ILE A 22 -12.18 -27.60 24.33
N THR A 23 -12.25 -26.27 24.25
CA THR A 23 -11.58 -25.40 25.23
C THR A 23 -12.45 -24.41 25.99
N PHE A 24 -13.74 -24.68 26.21
CA PHE A 24 -14.50 -24.02 27.29
C PHE A 24 -15.66 -24.91 27.74
N CYS A 25 -15.36 -25.82 28.68
CA CYS A 25 -16.34 -26.56 29.45
C CYS A 25 -15.82 -26.66 30.89
N ALA A 26 -16.01 -25.60 31.67
CA ALA A 26 -15.84 -25.61 33.12
C ALA A 26 -16.68 -24.47 33.74
N ALA A 27 -17.57 -24.88 34.66
CA ALA A 27 -18.46 -24.09 35.54
C ALA A 27 -19.63 -23.38 34.83
N GLY A 28 -20.91 -23.70 35.05
CA GLY A 28 -21.57 -24.39 36.16
C GLY A 28 -22.54 -23.43 36.86
N SER A 29 -23.83 -23.58 36.52
CA SER A 29 -25.08 -23.29 37.25
C SER A 29 -25.01 -22.47 38.56
N ASP A 30 -25.84 -21.43 38.69
CA ASP A 30 -27.09 -21.52 39.47
C ASP A 30 -27.92 -20.24 39.33
N GLY A 31 -29.25 -20.43 39.21
CA GLY A 31 -30.24 -19.36 39.19
C GLY A 31 -30.97 -19.31 40.52
N GLU A 32 -31.33 -18.10 40.95
CA GLU A 32 -32.34 -17.88 41.98
C GLU A 32 -33.21 -16.67 41.65
N THR A 33 -34.51 -16.84 41.86
CA THR A 33 -35.60 -15.93 41.49
C THR A 33 -35.98 -15.11 42.72
N ILE A 34 -35.94 -13.77 42.66
CA ILE A 34 -36.54 -12.90 43.69
C ILE A 34 -37.40 -11.79 43.06
N LYS A 35 -38.48 -11.53 43.78
CA LYS A 35 -39.75 -10.86 43.43
C LYS A 35 -39.67 -9.36 43.18
N ARG A 36 -40.70 -8.90 42.45
CA ARG A 36 -41.23 -7.54 42.32
C ARG A 36 -41.08 -6.67 43.57
N ASP A 37 -40.72 -5.41 43.34
CA ASP A 37 -41.37 -4.28 44.00
C ASP A 37 -41.75 -3.21 42.96
N HIS A 38 -42.94 -2.67 43.14
CA HIS A 38 -43.51 -1.56 42.37
C HIS A 38 -42.91 -0.25 42.88
N GLN A 39 -42.37 0.56 41.97
CA GLN A 39 -42.24 2.00 42.18
C GLN A 39 -42.64 2.71 40.89
N GLU A 40 -43.67 3.55 41.01
CA GLU A 40 -44.08 4.52 39.99
C GLU A 40 -42.93 5.53 39.83
N GLU A 41 -42.24 5.50 38.68
CA GLU A 41 -41.39 6.60 38.21
C GLU A 41 -42.11 7.28 37.05
N GLU A 42 -42.24 8.60 37.13
CA GLU A 42 -42.68 9.45 36.02
C GLU A 42 -41.86 9.10 34.76
N GLU A 43 -42.52 8.75 33.65
CA GLU A 43 -41.89 8.59 32.33
C GLU A 43 -41.25 9.93 31.94
N GLN A 44 -39.95 10.11 32.24
CA GLN A 44 -39.13 11.09 31.55
C GLN A 44 -39.06 10.67 30.09
N GLN A 45 -39.87 11.32 29.25
CA GLN A 45 -39.85 11.12 27.81
C GLN A 45 -38.46 11.55 27.28
N LEU A 46 -37.61 10.56 27.05
CA LEU A 46 -36.24 10.76 26.55
C LEU A 46 -36.28 11.46 25.19
N ILE A 47 -35.45 12.50 25.02
CA ILE A 47 -35.34 13.22 23.75
C ILE A 47 -34.53 12.36 22.78
N PRO A 48 -35.09 11.97 21.63
CA PRO A 48 -34.35 11.13 20.69
C PRO A 48 -33.31 11.95 19.93
N LEU A 49 -32.06 11.49 19.93
CA LEU A 49 -30.94 12.13 19.21
C LEU A 49 -30.22 11.09 18.37
N THR A 50 -30.04 11.38 17.09
CA THR A 50 -29.32 10.52 16.16
C THR A 50 -27.87 10.95 16.03
N LYS A 51 -26.94 10.08 16.42
CA LYS A 51 -25.50 10.30 16.22
C LYS A 51 -25.05 9.88 14.83
N CYS A 52 -24.05 10.57 14.26
CA CYS A 52 -23.46 10.17 12.99
C CYS A 52 -22.44 9.04 13.19
N CYS A 53 -21.65 9.08 14.25
CA CYS A 53 -20.61 8.09 14.54
C CYS A 53 -20.89 7.29 15.82
N ASP A 54 -20.23 6.13 15.90
CA ASP A 54 -20.31 5.26 17.07
C ASP A 54 -19.68 5.90 18.32
N LEU A 55 -19.99 5.35 19.49
CA LEU A 55 -19.39 5.80 20.75
C LEU A 55 -17.87 5.58 20.73
N GLY A 56 -17.10 6.67 20.90
CA GLY A 56 -15.64 6.64 20.83
C GLY A 56 -15.05 7.10 19.49
N GLN A 57 -15.90 7.44 18.51
CA GLN A 57 -15.51 8.05 17.25
C GLN A 57 -15.90 9.53 17.20
N PHE A 58 -15.28 10.29 16.30
CA PHE A 58 -15.67 11.65 15.94
C PHE A 58 -15.95 11.76 14.45
N TYR A 59 -16.76 12.73 14.07
CA TYR A 59 -17.13 12.94 12.67
C TYR A 59 -16.16 13.88 11.98
N ASN A 60 -15.57 13.44 10.87
CA ASN A 60 -14.76 14.26 10.00
C ASN A 60 -15.64 14.89 8.92
N ALA A 61 -16.01 16.15 9.14
CA ALA A 61 -16.81 16.92 8.19
C ALA A 61 -16.12 17.17 6.85
N GLY A 62 -14.80 17.11 6.78
CA GLY A 62 -14.04 17.35 5.54
C GLY A 62 -14.07 16.19 4.55
N PHE A 63 -14.44 14.98 4.98
CA PHE A 63 -14.43 13.76 4.15
C PHE A 63 -15.69 12.90 4.33
N ASP A 64 -16.72 13.45 4.97
CA ASP A 64 -17.99 12.76 5.29
C ASP A 64 -17.80 11.35 5.89
N ARG A 65 -16.91 11.21 6.91
CA ARG A 65 -16.58 9.91 7.49
C ARG A 65 -16.32 9.96 9.00
N CYS A 66 -16.50 8.82 9.67
CA CYS A 66 -16.18 8.66 11.09
C CYS A 66 -14.73 8.21 11.30
N LEU A 67 -14.05 8.76 12.30
CA LEU A 67 -12.67 8.44 12.68
C LEU A 67 -12.60 8.04 14.16
N GLU A 68 -11.69 7.12 14.50
CA GLU A 68 -11.47 6.67 15.88
C GLU A 68 -10.61 7.65 16.69
N TRP A 69 -10.97 7.84 17.96
CA TRP A 69 -10.30 8.77 18.87
C TRP A 69 -8.88 8.32 19.29
N GLU A 70 -8.66 7.01 19.44
CA GLU A 70 -7.36 6.44 19.87
C GLU A 70 -6.26 6.66 18.83
N SER A 71 -6.61 6.63 17.55
CA SER A 71 -5.68 6.83 16.43
C SER A 71 -5.18 8.28 16.34
N TYR A 72 -6.00 9.26 16.73
CA TYR A 72 -5.67 10.70 16.62
C TYR A 72 -4.91 11.22 17.87
N LEU A 73 -5.16 10.66 19.06
CA LEU A 73 -4.46 11.06 20.29
C LEU A 73 -2.99 10.60 20.37
N ALA A 74 -2.60 9.59 19.58
CA ALA A 74 -1.21 9.12 19.51
C ALA A 74 -0.25 10.20 18.97
N GLU A 75 -0.76 11.19 18.22
CA GLU A 75 0.03 12.28 17.63
C GLU A 75 0.04 13.57 18.46
N VAL A 76 -0.92 13.78 19.37
CA VAL A 76 -1.16 15.11 19.98
C VAL A 76 -0.74 15.24 21.45
N HIS A 77 -0.21 14.19 22.10
CA HIS A 77 0.39 14.25 23.45
C HIS A 77 -0.40 15.10 24.49
N LEU A 78 -1.72 14.91 24.58
CA LEU A 78 -2.55 15.61 25.57
C LEU A 78 -3.41 14.65 26.40
N LEU A 79 -3.49 14.94 27.69
CA LEU A 79 -4.25 14.20 28.70
C LEU A 79 -5.75 14.25 28.35
N ALA A 80 -6.32 13.10 28.04
CA ALA A 80 -7.74 12.93 27.79
C ALA A 80 -8.56 13.15 29.08
N THR A 81 -9.29 14.27 29.17
CA THR A 81 -10.54 14.27 29.96
C THR A 81 -11.62 13.58 29.13
N PRO A 82 -12.44 12.69 29.71
CA PRO A 82 -13.47 11.97 28.96
C PRO A 82 -14.54 12.95 28.46
N PHE A 83 -14.48 13.27 27.17
CA PHE A 83 -15.34 14.19 26.42
C PHE A 83 -16.78 13.66 26.17
N PHE A 84 -17.31 12.81 27.06
CA PHE A 84 -18.54 12.03 26.83
C PHE A 84 -19.86 12.71 27.27
N GLN A 85 -19.85 13.97 27.70
CA GLN A 85 -20.99 14.56 28.44
C GLN A 85 -21.63 15.83 27.87
N ASP A 86 -21.14 16.41 26.76
CA ASP A 86 -21.75 17.62 26.19
C ASP A 86 -22.77 17.23 25.10
N VAL A 87 -23.98 17.78 25.18
CA VAL A 87 -25.06 17.61 24.20
C VAL A 87 -25.36 18.99 23.58
N PRO A 88 -25.66 19.09 22.26
CA PRO A 88 -25.98 20.38 21.64
C PRO A 88 -27.16 21.10 22.33
N PRO A 89 -27.23 22.44 22.24
CA PRO A 89 -28.34 23.20 22.83
C PRO A 89 -29.69 22.86 22.18
N PHE A 90 -30.75 22.78 22.98
CA PHE A 90 -32.12 22.50 22.53
C PHE A 90 -33.01 23.73 22.61
N TYR A 91 -34.02 23.77 21.74
CA TYR A 91 -34.99 24.84 21.63
C TYR A 91 -36.41 24.33 21.92
N ASN A 92 -37.23 25.17 22.56
CA ASN A 92 -38.64 24.86 22.80
C ASN A 92 -39.47 25.04 21.51
N ASP A 93 -40.37 24.09 21.22
CA ASP A 93 -41.18 24.04 20.00
C ASP A 93 -42.12 25.26 19.86
N ASN A 94 -42.58 25.80 21.00
CA ASN A 94 -43.58 26.88 21.02
C ASN A 94 -42.98 28.30 20.95
N ASP A 95 -41.77 28.52 21.50
CA ASP A 95 -41.24 29.88 21.74
C ASP A 95 -39.80 30.11 21.22
N GLY A 96 -39.12 29.09 20.68
CA GLY A 96 -37.77 29.21 20.12
C GLY A 96 -36.68 29.61 21.13
N ARG A 97 -36.96 29.55 22.44
CA ARG A 97 -35.98 29.84 23.50
C ARG A 97 -35.10 28.63 23.80
N VAL A 98 -33.82 28.89 24.10
CA VAL A 98 -32.83 27.88 24.51
C VAL A 98 -33.24 27.27 25.85
N VAL A 99 -33.22 25.95 25.93
CA VAL A 99 -33.48 25.17 27.14
C VAL A 99 -32.13 24.81 27.76
N HIS A 100 -31.79 25.43 28.89
CA HIS A 100 -30.59 25.13 29.68
C HIS A 100 -30.95 24.38 30.97
N PRO A 101 -30.07 23.53 31.53
CA PRO A 101 -29.35 22.42 30.92
C PRO A 101 -30.11 21.09 31.17
N VAL A 102 -30.09 20.18 30.18
CA VAL A 102 -30.66 18.83 30.34
C VAL A 102 -29.50 17.85 30.51
N ALA A 103 -29.54 16.99 31.53
CA ALA A 103 -28.49 16.00 31.77
C ALA A 103 -28.37 15.02 30.59
N PRO A 104 -27.17 14.46 30.30
CA PRO A 104 -26.98 13.45 29.25
C PRO A 104 -27.91 12.23 29.35
N SER A 105 -28.41 11.93 30.57
CA SER A 105 -29.36 10.87 30.86
C SER A 105 -30.76 11.10 30.29
N ALA A 106 -31.06 12.28 29.75
CA ALA A 106 -32.36 12.60 29.15
C ALA A 106 -32.45 12.28 27.66
N PHE A 107 -31.39 11.71 27.05
CA PHE A 107 -31.33 11.43 25.62
C PHE A 107 -31.48 9.94 25.31
N LEU A 108 -32.35 9.63 24.34
CA LEU A 108 -32.37 8.33 23.69
C LEU A 108 -31.43 8.41 22.48
N LEU A 109 -30.19 7.94 22.67
CA LEU A 109 -29.19 7.90 21.60
C LEU A 109 -29.53 6.77 20.62
N SER A 110 -29.74 7.13 19.37
CA SER A 110 -29.86 6.18 18.26
C SER A 110 -28.63 6.32 17.36
N LEU A 111 -27.97 5.20 17.10
CA LEU A 111 -26.90 5.12 16.10
C LEU A 111 -27.57 4.97 14.73
N ALA A 112 -27.35 5.94 13.85
CA ALA A 112 -27.80 5.80 12.47
C ALA A 112 -26.65 5.42 11.57
N ASN A 113 -26.87 4.35 10.81
CA ASN A 113 -25.95 3.87 9.79
C ASN A 113 -26.16 4.69 8.50
N PHE A 114 -25.93 6.00 8.56
CA PHE A 114 -26.11 6.92 7.44
C PHE A 114 -24.92 6.86 6.47
N THR A 115 -24.68 5.71 5.88
CA THR A 115 -23.57 5.52 4.95
C THR A 115 -23.84 6.10 3.57
N PHE A 116 -25.10 6.25 3.15
CA PHE A 116 -25.43 6.72 1.78
C PHE A 116 -26.69 7.59 1.73
N CYS A 117 -26.61 8.67 0.93
CA CYS A 117 -27.79 9.42 0.54
C CYS A 117 -28.56 8.69 -0.59
N PRO A 118 -29.90 8.84 -0.66
CA PRO A 118 -30.68 8.27 -1.77
C PRO A 118 -30.20 8.77 -3.14
N SER A 119 -30.42 8.00 -4.20
CA SER A 119 -30.00 8.37 -5.56
C SER A 119 -30.50 9.76 -5.96
N GLY A 120 -29.58 10.62 -6.43
CA GLY A 120 -29.85 12.02 -6.79
C GLY A 120 -29.77 13.00 -5.62
N GLN A 121 -29.39 12.53 -4.43
CA GLN A 121 -29.09 13.37 -3.27
C GLN A 121 -27.63 13.22 -2.83
N ILE A 122 -27.10 14.28 -2.23
CA ILE A 122 -25.75 14.34 -1.67
C ILE A 122 -25.83 14.77 -0.20
N ALA A 123 -24.80 14.42 0.57
CA ALA A 123 -24.71 14.83 1.97
C ALA A 123 -24.33 16.31 2.06
N ARG A 124 -25.06 17.05 2.90
CA ARG A 124 -24.71 18.40 3.32
C ARG A 124 -24.44 18.42 4.80
N ILE A 125 -23.37 19.11 5.17
CA ILE A 125 -22.90 19.30 6.53
C ILE A 125 -23.09 20.76 6.90
N SER A 126 -23.70 21.01 8.06
CA SER A 126 -23.94 22.37 8.52
C SER A 126 -23.71 22.51 10.02
N PRO A 127 -22.97 23.53 10.48
CA PRO A 127 -22.89 23.89 11.89
C PRO A 127 -24.13 24.66 12.37
N ASP A 128 -24.93 25.18 11.44
CA ASP A 128 -26.02 26.11 11.71
C ASP A 128 -27.38 25.40 11.75
N PHE A 129 -27.72 24.85 12.92
CA PHE A 129 -28.97 24.13 13.12
C PHE A 129 -29.59 24.37 14.50
N GLN A 130 -30.90 24.12 14.60
CA GLN A 130 -31.68 24.17 15.84
C GLN A 130 -32.35 22.83 16.08
N LEU A 131 -32.08 22.20 17.23
CA LEU A 131 -32.74 20.97 17.66
C LEU A 131 -33.93 21.26 18.57
N PHE A 132 -35.05 20.59 18.34
CA PHE A 132 -36.28 20.75 19.11
C PHE A 132 -36.53 19.53 20.01
N LYS A 133 -37.26 19.74 21.11
CA LYS A 133 -37.61 18.66 22.07
C LYS A 133 -38.34 17.47 21.45
N ASN A 134 -39.07 17.69 20.36
CA ASN A 134 -39.78 16.64 19.63
C ASN A 134 -38.85 15.77 18.76
N GLY A 135 -37.53 15.99 18.79
CA GLY A 135 -36.53 15.26 18.00
C GLY A 135 -36.38 15.76 16.55
N SER A 136 -37.10 16.81 16.16
CA SER A 136 -36.93 17.47 14.86
C SER A 136 -35.81 18.50 14.89
N MET A 137 -35.29 18.82 13.71
CA MET A 137 -34.23 19.80 13.52
C MET A 137 -34.65 20.81 12.45
N LYS A 138 -34.32 22.09 12.65
CA LYS A 138 -34.45 23.12 11.61
C LYS A 138 -33.09 23.70 11.27
N THR A 139 -32.84 23.81 9.98
CA THR A 139 -31.72 24.59 9.44
C THR A 139 -32.05 26.08 9.52
N VAL A 140 -31.03 26.95 9.49
CA VAL A 140 -31.23 28.41 9.42
C VAL A 140 -31.98 28.84 8.16
N GLU A 141 -31.91 28.04 7.09
CA GLU A 141 -32.66 28.22 5.83
C GLU A 141 -34.15 27.84 5.95
N GLY A 142 -34.62 27.41 7.13
CA GLY A 142 -36.02 27.10 7.40
C GLY A 142 -36.46 25.69 7.00
N LYS A 143 -35.57 24.83 6.49
CA LYS A 143 -35.85 23.41 6.23
C LYS A 143 -36.00 22.66 7.56
N ALA A 144 -37.17 22.08 7.79
CA ALA A 144 -37.45 21.22 8.93
C ALA A 144 -37.25 19.74 8.56
N LEU A 145 -36.45 19.04 9.36
CA LEU A 145 -36.11 17.63 9.21
C LEU A 145 -36.61 16.85 10.42
N LYS A 146 -37.19 15.67 10.17
CA LYS A 146 -37.73 14.80 11.23
C LYS A 146 -36.63 13.90 11.80
N PHE A 147 -36.94 13.30 12.95
CA PHE A 147 -36.09 12.27 13.55
C PHE A 147 -35.80 11.16 12.52
N GLY A 148 -34.52 10.79 12.37
CA GLY A 148 -34.07 9.80 11.40
C GLY A 148 -33.89 10.32 9.97
N GLU A 149 -33.94 11.63 9.72
CA GLU A 149 -33.56 12.25 8.43
C GLU A 149 -32.21 12.99 8.49
N PHE A 150 -31.61 13.06 9.67
CA PHE A 150 -30.34 13.72 9.94
C PHE A 150 -29.58 12.99 11.04
N CYS A 151 -28.30 13.28 11.15
CA CYS A 151 -27.50 12.94 12.33
C CYS A 151 -26.73 14.16 12.81
N VAL A 152 -26.28 14.13 14.07
CA VAL A 152 -25.52 15.19 14.70
C VAL A 152 -24.29 14.60 15.36
N ASP A 153 -23.15 15.23 15.16
CA ASP A 153 -21.93 14.85 15.85
C ASP A 153 -21.01 16.04 16.07
N ARG A 154 -20.00 15.81 16.91
CA ARG A 154 -18.98 16.79 17.19
C ARG A 154 -17.87 16.71 16.16
N ILE A 155 -17.37 17.87 15.74
CA ILE A 155 -16.14 17.97 14.94
C ILE A 155 -14.99 18.47 15.80
N ILE A 156 -13.77 18.07 15.45
CA ILE A 156 -12.55 18.65 16.01
C ILE A 156 -12.23 19.90 15.19
N SER A 157 -12.06 21.04 15.84
CA SER A 157 -11.60 22.27 15.20
C SER A 157 -10.52 22.91 16.06
N ARG A 158 -9.37 23.23 15.46
CA ARG A 158 -8.30 23.99 16.10
C ARG A 158 -8.49 25.48 15.76
N GLU A 159 -8.45 26.36 16.75
CA GLU A 159 -8.40 27.81 16.50
C GLU A 159 -6.99 28.23 16.08
N LEU A 160 -6.89 29.05 15.03
CA LEU A 160 -5.62 29.57 14.53
C LEU A 160 -4.95 30.44 15.62
N GLY A 161 -3.79 30.00 16.14
CA GLY A 161 -2.97 30.76 17.10
C GLY A 161 -3.04 30.33 18.58
N ALA A 162 -3.80 29.28 18.93
CA ALA A 162 -3.82 28.74 20.29
C ALA A 162 -2.95 27.46 20.38
N SER A 163 -1.74 27.58 20.94
CA SER A 163 -0.78 26.47 21.02
C SER A 163 -1.08 25.40 22.07
N THR A 164 -2.16 25.52 22.87
CA THR A 164 -2.40 24.56 23.97
C THR A 164 -3.86 24.25 24.30
N ASN A 165 -4.86 24.89 23.69
CA ASN A 165 -6.27 24.64 24.05
C ASN A 165 -7.03 24.12 22.83
N LEU A 166 -7.20 22.80 22.76
CA LEU A 166 -8.23 22.18 21.93
C LEU A 166 -9.58 22.58 22.52
N THR A 167 -10.26 23.57 21.95
CA THR A 167 -11.61 23.92 22.40
C THR A 167 -12.54 22.81 21.98
N ALA A 168 -13.08 22.16 23.01
CA ALA A 168 -14.22 21.26 22.97
C ALA A 168 -15.21 21.66 21.86
N GLY A 169 -15.14 20.91 20.75
CA GLY A 169 -15.60 21.26 19.41
C GLY A 169 -17.08 21.53 19.17
N LEU A 170 -17.28 22.29 18.10
CA LEU A 170 -18.53 22.64 17.45
C LEU A 170 -19.33 21.38 17.06
N PHE A 171 -20.67 21.45 17.16
CA PHE A 171 -21.54 20.42 16.63
C PHE A 171 -21.88 20.73 15.17
N VAL A 172 -21.95 19.68 14.36
CA VAL A 172 -22.46 19.77 12.99
C VAL A 172 -23.59 18.76 12.82
N THR A 173 -24.50 19.07 11.92
CA THR A 173 -25.50 18.13 11.44
C THR A 173 -25.17 17.68 10.02
N ARG A 174 -25.43 16.42 9.72
CA ARG A 174 -25.34 15.83 8.39
C ARG A 174 -26.74 15.41 7.94
N PHE A 175 -27.14 15.83 6.76
CA PHE A 175 -28.43 15.47 6.16
C PHE A 175 -28.34 15.47 4.63
N CYS A 176 -29.27 14.77 3.96
CA CYS A 176 -29.26 14.68 2.50
C CYS A 176 -30.05 15.83 1.84
N ILE A 177 -29.52 16.36 0.74
CA ILE A 177 -30.15 17.36 -0.13
C ILE A 177 -30.10 16.89 -1.59
N PRO A 178 -31.05 17.30 -2.45
CA PRO A 178 -30.86 17.18 -3.90
C PRO A 178 -29.56 17.86 -4.32
N ASP A 179 -28.83 17.28 -5.28
CA ASP A 179 -27.57 17.87 -5.75
C ASP A 179 -27.80 19.30 -6.26
N PRO A 180 -27.25 20.33 -5.56
CA PRO A 180 -27.48 21.73 -5.89
C PRO A 180 -26.84 22.12 -7.22
N CYS A 181 -25.87 21.33 -7.70
CA CYS A 181 -25.16 21.58 -8.96
C CYS A 181 -25.61 20.63 -10.10
N ALA A 182 -26.70 19.86 -9.92
CA ALA A 182 -27.22 19.01 -10.98
C ALA A 182 -27.79 19.83 -12.16
N VAL A 183 -27.53 19.35 -13.39
CA VAL A 183 -27.71 20.02 -14.69
C VAL A 183 -29.14 20.49 -15.02
N ASN A 184 -30.15 20.20 -14.18
CA ASN A 184 -31.56 20.40 -14.51
C ASN A 184 -32.16 21.79 -14.23
N ASN A 185 -31.37 22.80 -13.82
CA ASN A 185 -31.84 24.18 -13.69
C ASN A 185 -31.05 25.13 -14.60
N ASN A 186 -31.77 25.83 -15.48
CA ASN A 186 -31.26 26.78 -16.47
C ASN A 186 -30.08 27.65 -15.99
N ARG A 187 -28.90 27.44 -16.60
CA ARG A 187 -27.79 28.41 -16.83
C ARG A 187 -27.23 29.17 -15.62
N THR A 188 -27.32 28.63 -14.40
CA THR A 188 -26.57 29.14 -13.26
C THR A 188 -25.37 28.25 -12.98
N GLY A 189 -24.15 28.79 -13.05
CA GLY A 189 -22.98 28.01 -12.65
C GLY A 189 -23.04 27.68 -11.15
N CYS A 190 -22.55 26.52 -10.76
CA CYS A 190 -22.60 26.05 -9.38
C CYS A 190 -21.24 25.54 -8.94
N VAL A 191 -20.80 25.93 -7.74
CA VAL A 191 -19.50 25.54 -7.18
C VAL A 191 -19.71 24.94 -5.80
N ARG A 192 -19.06 23.80 -5.54
CA ARG A 192 -19.14 23.10 -4.24
C ARG A 192 -17.98 23.51 -3.37
N LYS A 193 -18.28 23.94 -2.14
CA LYS A 193 -17.28 24.18 -1.10
C LYS A 193 -17.25 22.98 -0.15
N CYS A 194 -16.07 22.38 0.05
CA CYS A 194 -15.93 21.13 0.80
C CYS A 194 -16.37 21.27 2.27
N CYS A 195 -15.82 22.25 2.99
CA CYS A 195 -16.16 22.56 4.37
C CYS A 195 -17.35 23.52 4.45
N PRO A 196 -18.11 23.51 5.56
CA PRO A 196 -19.16 24.50 5.80
C PRO A 196 -18.63 25.94 5.77
N ASN A 197 -19.55 26.89 5.66
CA ASN A 197 -19.19 28.30 5.75
C ASN A 197 -18.50 28.65 7.08
N GLY A 198 -17.55 29.59 7.04
CA GLY A 198 -16.72 29.97 8.19
C GLY A 198 -15.63 28.95 8.56
N MET A 199 -15.43 27.93 7.74
CA MET A 199 -14.39 26.91 7.92
C MET A 199 -13.53 26.74 6.68
N ALA A 200 -12.33 26.23 6.89
CA ALA A 200 -11.34 25.88 5.87
C ALA A 200 -10.78 24.48 6.14
N LEU A 201 -10.25 23.81 5.12
CA LEU A 201 -9.69 22.47 5.27
C LEU A 201 -8.24 22.55 5.74
N ASN A 202 -7.86 21.80 6.77
CA ASN A 202 -6.47 21.66 7.17
C ASN A 202 -5.80 20.61 6.26
N GLY A 203 -4.75 21.00 5.54
CA GLY A 203 -4.08 20.13 4.57
C GLY A 203 -3.33 18.96 5.21
N ASP A 204 -2.82 19.14 6.41
CA ASP A 204 -2.02 18.15 7.14
C ASP A 204 -2.93 17.18 7.92
N GLU A 205 -3.86 17.74 8.68
CA GLU A 205 -4.76 16.96 9.54
C GLU A 205 -6.01 16.44 8.81
N ARG A 206 -6.26 16.91 7.58
CA ARG A 206 -7.41 16.50 6.74
C ARG A 206 -8.76 16.67 7.44
N ILE A 207 -8.92 17.76 8.20
CA ILE A 207 -10.15 18.11 8.93
C ILE A 207 -10.58 19.55 8.63
N CYS A 208 -11.88 19.83 8.67
CA CYS A 208 -12.39 21.20 8.60
C CYS A 208 -12.17 21.92 9.94
N GLN A 209 -11.60 23.11 9.89
CA GLN A 209 -11.38 23.96 11.05
C GLN A 209 -11.94 25.36 10.83
N VAL A 210 -12.36 26.01 11.91
CA VAL A 210 -12.86 27.39 11.86
C VAL A 210 -11.75 28.30 11.32
N ASN A 211 -12.09 29.08 10.30
CA ASN A 211 -11.18 30.03 9.69
C ASN A 211 -11.92 31.31 9.33
N SER A 212 -11.35 32.45 9.74
CA SER A 212 -11.92 33.77 9.49
C SER A 212 -11.50 34.37 8.14
N ALA A 213 -10.61 33.71 7.39
CA ALA A 213 -10.22 34.16 6.06
C ALA A 213 -11.42 34.14 5.10
N PRO A 214 -11.59 35.17 4.25
CA PRO A 214 -12.67 35.18 3.27
C PRO A 214 -12.47 34.05 2.26
N PHE A 215 -13.56 33.40 1.89
CA PHE A 215 -13.58 32.42 0.81
C PHE A 215 -13.92 33.13 -0.51
N GLU A 216 -12.89 33.39 -1.31
CA GLU A 216 -12.99 34.09 -2.59
C GLU A 216 -12.64 33.15 -3.74
N ILE A 217 -13.48 33.13 -4.77
CA ILE A 217 -13.29 32.29 -5.96
C ILE A 217 -12.86 33.19 -7.12
N PRO A 218 -11.61 33.09 -7.58
CA PRO A 218 -11.17 33.78 -8.79
C PRO A 218 -11.64 33.01 -10.03
N PHE A 219 -12.49 33.64 -10.85
CA PHE A 219 -12.90 33.05 -12.12
C PHE A 219 -11.89 33.35 -13.21
N HIS A 220 -11.76 32.40 -14.13
CA HIS A 220 -10.85 32.48 -15.25
C HIS A 220 -11.61 32.16 -16.54
N ASP A 221 -11.11 32.64 -17.67
CA ASP A 221 -11.54 32.15 -18.98
C ASP A 221 -10.80 30.85 -19.35
N GLU A 222 -11.16 30.26 -20.50
CA GLU A 222 -10.54 29.04 -21.01
C GLU A 222 -9.04 29.20 -21.32
N SER A 223 -8.54 30.44 -21.42
CA SER A 223 -7.12 30.74 -21.63
C SER A 223 -6.34 30.97 -20.33
N GLY A 224 -6.99 30.86 -19.17
CA GLY A 224 -6.39 31.11 -17.86
C GLY A 224 -6.33 32.59 -17.48
N ALA A 225 -6.98 33.49 -18.23
CA ALA A 225 -7.03 34.90 -17.88
C ALA A 225 -8.09 35.16 -16.81
N ALA A 226 -7.70 35.82 -15.72
CA ALA A 226 -8.60 36.18 -14.64
C ALA A 226 -9.73 37.11 -15.12
N LEU A 227 -10.96 36.74 -14.78
CA LEU A 227 -12.16 37.54 -15.02
C LEU A 227 -12.43 38.41 -13.80
N ASN A 228 -12.71 39.70 -14.00
CA ASN A 228 -12.99 40.67 -12.92
C ASN A 228 -14.32 40.44 -12.16
N ALA A 229 -14.88 39.24 -12.20
CA ALA A 229 -16.11 38.87 -11.54
C ALA A 229 -15.82 38.17 -10.21
N SER A 230 -15.39 38.88 -9.17
CA SER A 230 -15.30 38.30 -7.83
C SER A 230 -16.71 38.07 -7.27
N SER A 231 -17.20 36.83 -7.30
CA SER A 231 -18.47 36.51 -6.63
C SER A 231 -18.22 36.41 -5.13
N HIS A 232 -18.58 37.47 -4.39
CA HIS A 232 -18.63 37.39 -2.93
C HIS A 232 -19.80 36.49 -2.50
N PHE A 233 -19.56 35.68 -1.47
CA PHE A 233 -20.59 34.88 -0.82
C PHE A 233 -21.72 35.80 -0.33
N GLY A 234 -22.91 35.70 -0.93
CA GLY A 234 -24.12 36.37 -0.45
C GLY A 234 -24.60 37.63 -1.20
N THR A 235 -23.98 38.06 -2.31
CA THR A 235 -24.50 39.20 -3.09
C THR A 235 -25.11 38.77 -4.42
N SER A 236 -26.43 38.74 -4.47
CA SER A 236 -27.25 38.58 -5.66
C SER A 236 -27.09 39.77 -6.61
N SER A 237 -26.23 39.65 -7.62
CA SER A 237 -26.31 40.51 -8.81
C SER A 237 -25.92 39.78 -10.11
N SER A 238 -26.94 39.56 -10.93
CA SER A 238 -27.00 39.45 -12.41
C SER A 238 -26.14 38.50 -13.25
N SER A 239 -25.45 37.53 -12.65
CA SER A 239 -25.12 36.24 -13.30
C SER A 239 -24.91 35.22 -12.19
N SER A 240 -26.03 34.70 -11.66
CA SER A 240 -26.09 34.07 -10.33
C SER A 240 -25.37 32.72 -10.31
N LEU A 241 -24.08 32.75 -9.98
CA LEU A 241 -23.35 31.57 -9.54
C LEU A 241 -23.83 31.20 -8.13
N VAL A 242 -24.10 29.92 -7.89
CA VAL A 242 -24.48 29.40 -6.58
C VAL A 242 -23.28 28.68 -5.97
N VAL A 243 -22.85 29.09 -4.78
CA VAL A 243 -21.86 28.36 -3.99
C VAL A 243 -22.59 27.52 -2.96
N SER A 244 -22.45 26.20 -3.02
CA SER A 244 -23.04 25.28 -2.04
C SER A 244 -21.96 24.83 -1.07
N ASP A 245 -22.13 25.16 0.21
CA ASP A 245 -21.18 24.87 1.28
C ASP A 245 -21.46 23.58 2.04
N GLY A 246 -20.41 23.03 2.66
CA GLY A 246 -20.49 21.80 3.44
C GLY A 246 -20.89 20.59 2.59
N VAL A 247 -20.52 20.60 1.30
CA VAL A 247 -20.81 19.54 0.36
C VAL A 247 -19.49 18.88 -0.04
N PHE A 248 -19.29 17.67 0.48
CA PHE A 248 -18.18 16.83 0.08
C PHE A 248 -18.55 15.99 -1.14
N VAL A 249 -17.57 15.75 -2.04
CA VAL A 249 -17.78 14.85 -3.18
C VAL A 249 -17.60 13.41 -2.71
N ASP A 250 -18.62 12.58 -2.93
CA ASP A 250 -18.54 11.15 -2.60
C ASP A 250 -17.61 10.42 -3.58
N CYS A 251 -16.32 10.40 -3.25
CA CYS A 251 -15.30 9.75 -4.06
C CYS A 251 -15.12 8.28 -3.66
N GLN A 252 -15.78 7.38 -4.38
CA GLN A 252 -15.69 5.92 -4.14
C GLN A 252 -14.26 5.36 -4.19
N HIS A 253 -13.39 5.97 -5.00
CA HIS A 253 -12.00 5.54 -5.20
C HIS A 253 -10.98 6.44 -4.50
N GLY A 254 -11.43 7.25 -3.54
CA GLY A 254 -10.62 8.27 -2.89
C GLY A 254 -10.52 9.58 -3.67
N ALA A 255 -9.92 10.58 -3.03
CA ALA A 255 -9.77 11.93 -3.57
C ALA A 255 -8.31 12.40 -3.51
N TYR A 256 -7.94 13.30 -4.41
CA TYR A 256 -6.66 14.00 -4.42
C TYR A 256 -6.89 15.51 -4.51
N SER A 257 -5.89 16.28 -4.11
CA SER A 257 -5.93 17.75 -4.09
C SER A 257 -4.99 18.31 -5.14
N LEU A 258 -5.46 19.26 -5.93
CA LEU A 258 -4.65 20.03 -6.87
C LEU A 258 -3.92 21.15 -6.13
N ARG A 259 -2.58 21.14 -6.20
CA ARG A 259 -1.67 22.06 -5.49
C ARG A 259 -0.84 22.90 -6.47
N PRO A 260 -1.41 23.95 -7.08
CA PRO A 260 -0.73 24.75 -8.09
C PRO A 260 0.54 25.45 -7.58
N SER A 261 0.64 25.76 -6.28
CA SER A 261 1.84 26.32 -5.67
C SER A 261 3.05 25.36 -5.67
N VAL A 262 2.81 24.04 -5.69
CA VAL A 262 3.84 23.00 -5.58
C VAL A 262 4.11 22.37 -6.96
N GLU A 263 3.05 21.93 -7.62
CA GLU A 263 3.08 21.19 -8.86
C GLU A 263 2.49 22.03 -10.00
N GLY A 264 3.28 22.24 -11.07
CA GLY A 264 2.82 23.08 -12.18
C GLY A 264 1.73 22.40 -13.02
N ASP A 265 1.70 21.07 -13.01
CA ASP A 265 0.69 20.27 -13.71
C ASP A 265 -0.66 20.28 -12.97
N ASP A 266 -0.70 20.74 -11.72
CA ASP A 266 -1.89 20.90 -10.88
C ASP A 266 -2.58 22.27 -11.08
N GLU A 267 -2.13 23.08 -12.04
CA GLU A 267 -2.78 24.35 -12.35
C GLU A 267 -4.25 24.11 -12.76
N PHE A 268 -5.15 24.90 -12.20
CA PHE A 268 -6.58 24.77 -12.47
C PHE A 268 -7.29 26.12 -12.52
N TYR A 269 -8.30 26.20 -13.37
CA TYR A 269 -9.06 27.41 -13.65
C TYR A 269 -10.54 27.15 -13.41
N ILE A 270 -11.18 27.99 -12.58
CA ILE A 270 -12.61 27.90 -12.32
C ILE A 270 -13.34 28.77 -13.34
N LEU A 271 -14.19 28.14 -14.15
CA LEU A 271 -14.94 28.80 -15.19
C LEU A 271 -16.26 29.39 -14.63
N PRO A 272 -16.84 30.43 -15.27
CA PRO A 272 -18.09 31.05 -14.80
C PRO A 272 -19.31 30.12 -14.78
N ASN A 273 -19.24 29.00 -15.50
CA ASN A 273 -20.26 27.94 -15.47
C ASN A 273 -20.10 26.98 -14.27
N GLY A 274 -19.11 27.19 -13.41
CA GLY A 274 -18.83 26.33 -12.26
C GLY A 274 -18.04 25.06 -12.60
N ARG A 275 -17.44 24.95 -13.78
CA ARG A 275 -16.53 23.84 -14.12
C ARG A 275 -15.10 24.18 -13.78
N ILE A 276 -14.29 23.17 -13.45
CA ILE A 276 -12.83 23.32 -13.41
C ILE A 276 -12.24 22.90 -14.75
N HIS A 277 -11.33 23.71 -15.26
CA HIS A 277 -10.46 23.39 -16.38
C HIS A 277 -9.02 23.15 -15.89
N THR A 278 -8.44 22.02 -16.26
CA THR A 278 -7.05 21.63 -15.95
C THR A 278 -6.20 21.71 -17.24
N PRO A 279 -5.36 22.74 -17.42
CA PRO A 279 -4.63 22.96 -18.68
C PRO A 279 -3.68 21.82 -19.04
N ALA A 280 -3.04 21.19 -18.05
CA ALA A 280 -2.12 20.09 -18.26
C ALA A 280 -2.77 18.86 -18.91
N LEU A 281 -4.05 18.61 -18.60
CA LEU A 281 -4.83 17.48 -19.11
C LEU A 281 -5.76 17.86 -20.26
N GLY A 282 -6.10 19.15 -20.40
CA GLY A 282 -7.08 19.63 -21.37
C GLY A 282 -8.51 19.20 -21.06
N GLU A 283 -8.79 18.82 -19.81
CA GLU A 283 -10.08 18.27 -19.38
C GLU A 283 -10.94 19.30 -18.63
N TYR A 284 -12.22 18.98 -18.49
CA TYR A 284 -13.21 19.77 -17.76
C TYR A 284 -13.91 18.86 -16.75
N HIS A 285 -13.96 19.30 -15.49
CA HIS A 285 -14.50 18.48 -14.40
C HIS A 285 -15.69 19.17 -13.71
N ASP A 286 -16.71 18.35 -13.41
CA ASP A 286 -17.92 18.73 -12.67
C ASP A 286 -17.95 18.11 -11.25
N ASP A 287 -17.16 17.06 -11.01
CA ASP A 287 -17.12 16.27 -9.78
C ASP A 287 -15.93 16.68 -8.88
N TYR A 288 -16.04 17.87 -8.31
CA TYR A 288 -15.02 18.42 -7.42
C TYR A 288 -15.66 19.23 -6.28
N CYS A 289 -14.88 19.47 -5.23
CA CYS A 289 -15.16 20.53 -4.26
C CYS A 289 -13.90 21.38 -4.07
N ILE A 290 -14.06 22.67 -3.82
CA ILE A 290 -12.95 23.59 -3.56
C ILE A 290 -12.99 24.07 -2.11
N ASP A 291 -11.83 24.35 -1.54
CA ASP A 291 -11.77 25.03 -0.25
C ASP A 291 -10.48 25.81 -0.09
N ASN A 292 -10.46 26.69 0.91
CA ASN A 292 -9.23 27.24 1.45
C ASN A 292 -8.53 26.14 2.24
N PHE A 293 -7.27 25.88 1.91
CA PHE A 293 -6.40 24.96 2.61
C PHE A 293 -5.48 25.73 3.53
N VAL A 294 -5.53 25.41 4.82
CA VAL A 294 -4.67 25.99 5.83
C VAL A 294 -3.48 25.07 6.04
N SER A 295 -2.28 25.62 5.88
CA SER A 295 -1.00 24.97 6.19
C SER A 295 -0.08 25.96 6.93
N GLU A 296 1.11 25.51 7.34
CA GLU A 296 2.13 26.36 7.97
C GLU A 296 2.56 27.53 7.07
N ASP A 297 2.55 27.30 5.74
CA ASP A 297 3.00 28.27 4.73
C ASP A 297 1.94 29.33 4.36
N GLY A 298 0.71 29.19 4.83
CA GLY A 298 -0.38 30.14 4.59
C GLY A 298 -1.73 29.48 4.28
N VAL A 299 -2.64 30.27 3.70
CA VAL A 299 -3.96 29.82 3.24
C VAL A 299 -4.00 29.90 1.72
N GLU A 300 -4.28 28.78 1.07
CA GLU A 300 -4.32 28.67 -0.40
C GLU A 300 -5.62 28.02 -0.86
N LEU A 301 -6.21 28.48 -1.97
CA LEU A 301 -7.37 27.84 -2.57
C LEU A 301 -6.92 26.57 -3.32
N GLN A 302 -7.45 25.41 -2.95
CA GLN A 302 -7.16 24.14 -3.64
C GLN A 302 -8.47 23.44 -4.03
N ALA A 303 -8.41 22.62 -5.07
CA ALA A 303 -9.52 21.79 -5.53
C ALA A 303 -9.29 20.34 -5.10
N LEU A 304 -10.31 19.69 -4.54
CA LEU A 304 -10.36 18.26 -4.29
C LEU A 304 -11.09 17.57 -5.44
N MET A 305 -10.44 16.62 -6.10
CA MET A 305 -10.99 15.84 -7.20
C MET A 305 -11.04 14.36 -6.83
N CYS A 306 -12.05 13.66 -7.33
CA CYS A 306 -12.11 12.21 -7.18
C CYS A 306 -11.10 11.54 -8.12
N PHE A 307 -10.48 10.47 -7.65
CA PHE A 307 -9.80 9.57 -8.58
C PHE A 307 -10.85 9.02 -9.56
N PRO A 308 -10.57 9.05 -10.88
CA PRO A 308 -11.45 8.40 -11.84
C PRO A 308 -11.57 6.92 -11.45
N PRO A 309 -12.71 6.28 -11.73
CA PRO A 309 -12.80 4.83 -11.60
C PRO A 309 -11.66 4.26 -12.45
N GLN A 310 -10.65 3.67 -11.79
CA GLN A 310 -9.63 2.93 -12.51
C GLN A 310 -10.39 1.88 -13.31
N ALA A 311 -10.18 1.87 -14.64
CA ALA A 311 -10.90 0.99 -15.56
C ALA A 311 -11.04 -0.38 -14.90
N GLU A 312 -12.28 -0.74 -14.56
CA GLU A 312 -12.59 -1.85 -13.65
C GLU A 312 -11.67 -3.03 -13.95
N GLU A 313 -10.71 -3.26 -13.07
CA GLU A 313 -10.08 -4.57 -13.01
C GLU A 313 -11.22 -5.52 -12.68
N SER A 314 -11.59 -6.35 -13.67
CA SER A 314 -12.69 -7.31 -13.57
C SER A 314 -12.68 -7.99 -12.20
N GLU A 315 -13.85 -8.38 -11.66
CA GLU A 315 -13.90 -9.11 -10.38
C GLU A 315 -12.91 -10.31 -10.35
N GLU A 316 -12.62 -10.91 -11.51
CA GLU A 316 -11.57 -11.92 -11.68
C GLU A 316 -10.13 -11.42 -11.44
N ASN A 317 -9.77 -10.20 -11.86
CA ASN A 317 -8.46 -9.58 -11.58
C ASN A 317 -8.27 -9.34 -10.07
N SER A 318 -9.33 -8.93 -9.36
CA SER A 318 -9.28 -8.73 -7.90
C SER A 318 -8.98 -10.04 -7.14
N VAL A 319 -9.55 -11.17 -7.60
CA VAL A 319 -9.29 -12.49 -7.02
C VAL A 319 -7.84 -12.92 -7.29
N ILE A 320 -7.33 -12.69 -8.50
CA ILE A 320 -5.97 -13.10 -8.87
C ILE A 320 -4.91 -12.31 -8.12
N GLN A 321 -5.08 -10.98 -8.01
CA GLN A 321 -4.20 -10.13 -7.21
C GLN A 321 -4.23 -10.49 -5.73
N SER A 322 -5.39 -10.89 -5.19
CA SER A 322 -5.52 -11.35 -3.80
C SER A 322 -4.73 -12.65 -3.55
N ILE A 323 -4.53 -13.50 -4.56
CA ILE A 323 -3.85 -14.80 -4.41
C ILE A 323 -2.31 -14.67 -4.54
N TYR A 324 -1.79 -13.71 -5.30
CA TYR A 324 -0.35 -13.50 -5.51
C TYR A 324 0.52 -13.43 -4.24
N PRO A 325 0.15 -12.68 -3.18
CA PRO A 325 0.95 -12.65 -1.95
C PRO A 325 1.13 -14.04 -1.33
N TYR A 326 0.10 -14.90 -1.36
CA TYR A 326 0.21 -16.27 -0.87
C TYR A 326 1.21 -17.10 -1.68
N PHE A 327 1.21 -16.97 -3.01
CA PHE A 327 2.21 -17.67 -3.85
C PHE A 327 3.63 -17.13 -3.64
N LEU A 328 3.81 -15.83 -3.38
CA LEU A 328 5.10 -15.26 -2.99
C LEU A 328 5.61 -15.88 -1.68
N PHE A 329 4.75 -16.02 -0.66
CA PHE A 329 5.10 -16.68 0.59
C PHE A 329 5.46 -18.15 0.39
N VAL A 330 4.66 -18.92 -0.34
CA VAL A 330 4.95 -20.33 -0.64
C VAL A 330 6.29 -20.47 -1.39
N SER A 331 6.53 -19.59 -2.35
CA SER A 331 7.77 -19.53 -3.12
C SER A 331 8.99 -19.19 -2.24
N SER A 332 8.82 -18.29 -1.27
CA SER A 332 9.87 -17.95 -0.32
C SER A 332 10.34 -19.15 0.51
N LEU A 333 9.46 -20.13 0.79
CA LEU A 333 9.85 -21.36 1.49
C LEU A 333 10.88 -22.18 0.70
N PHE A 334 10.79 -22.21 -0.63
CA PHE A 334 11.79 -22.90 -1.48
C PHE A 334 13.14 -22.17 -1.48
N LEU A 335 13.14 -20.83 -1.44
CA LEU A 335 14.37 -20.03 -1.30
C LEU A 335 15.02 -20.24 0.08
N ILE A 336 14.22 -20.26 1.16
CA ILE A 336 14.68 -20.55 2.51
C ILE A 336 15.27 -21.96 2.57
N ALA A 337 14.59 -22.96 1.99
CA ALA A 337 15.11 -24.32 1.91
C ALA A 337 16.46 -24.38 1.16
N THR A 338 16.60 -23.63 0.06
CA THR A 338 17.86 -23.50 -0.68
C THR A 338 18.97 -22.92 0.20
N PHE A 339 18.69 -21.83 0.92
CA PHE A 339 19.63 -21.22 1.84
C PHE A 339 20.06 -22.20 2.94
N VAL A 340 19.11 -22.88 3.57
CA VAL A 340 19.36 -23.82 4.66
C VAL A 340 20.22 -24.99 4.21
N VAL A 341 19.94 -25.60 3.06
CA VAL A 341 20.77 -26.71 2.53
C VAL A 341 22.21 -26.26 2.29
N HIS A 342 22.42 -25.09 1.68
CA HIS A 342 23.75 -24.54 1.45
C HIS A 342 24.48 -24.18 2.77
N ALA A 343 23.74 -23.70 3.77
CA ALA A 343 24.29 -23.39 5.10
C ALA A 343 24.71 -24.65 5.87
N LEU A 344 23.91 -25.71 5.79
CA LEU A 344 24.13 -26.98 6.49
C LEU A 344 25.27 -27.81 5.89
N LEU A 345 25.51 -27.70 4.58
CA LEU A 345 26.52 -28.49 3.87
C LEU A 345 27.83 -27.68 3.72
N PRO A 346 28.83 -27.86 4.60
CA PRO A 346 30.06 -27.07 4.58
C PRO A 346 30.86 -27.22 3.27
N GLU A 347 30.71 -28.34 2.58
CA GLU A 347 31.31 -28.63 1.27
C GLU A 347 30.76 -27.70 0.17
N LEU A 348 29.54 -27.18 0.35
CA LEU A 348 28.93 -26.21 -0.56
C LEU A 348 29.31 -24.76 -0.23
N ARG A 349 29.81 -24.46 0.98
CA ARG A 349 30.19 -23.11 1.44
C ARG A 349 31.53 -22.63 0.88
N ASN A 350 31.78 -22.86 -0.40
CA ASN A 350 32.84 -22.20 -1.15
C ASN A 350 32.38 -20.81 -1.61
N THR A 351 33.28 -19.99 -2.18
CA THR A 351 32.95 -18.62 -2.64
C THR A 351 31.67 -18.58 -3.49
N HIS A 352 31.54 -19.51 -4.44
CA HIS A 352 30.37 -19.59 -5.31
C HIS A 352 29.09 -19.91 -4.53
N GLY A 353 29.12 -20.90 -3.64
CA GLY A 353 27.97 -21.28 -2.84
C GLY A 353 27.53 -20.21 -1.85
N VAL A 354 28.47 -19.45 -1.26
CA VAL A 354 28.12 -18.32 -0.39
C VAL A 354 27.52 -17.16 -1.20
N THR A 355 28.02 -16.87 -2.41
CA THR A 355 27.37 -15.92 -3.32
C THR A 355 25.94 -16.33 -3.66
N VAL A 356 25.70 -17.63 -3.92
CA VAL A 356 24.33 -18.17 -4.11
C VAL A 356 23.48 -17.96 -2.86
N MET A 357 24.02 -18.22 -1.66
CA MET A 357 23.31 -17.96 -0.39
C MET A 357 22.90 -16.49 -0.24
N CYS A 358 23.77 -15.54 -0.59
CA CYS A 358 23.44 -14.12 -0.53
C CYS A 358 22.35 -13.73 -1.53
N HIS A 359 22.42 -14.26 -2.77
CA HIS A 359 21.38 -14.05 -3.79
C HIS A 359 20.00 -14.56 -3.34
N VAL A 360 19.92 -15.79 -2.82
CA VAL A 360 18.63 -16.35 -2.36
C VAL A 360 18.14 -15.68 -1.07
N ALA A 361 19.05 -15.18 -0.22
CA ALA A 361 18.67 -14.43 0.98
C ALA A 361 18.03 -13.08 0.61
N SER A 362 18.64 -12.31 -0.30
CA SER A 362 18.06 -11.05 -0.76
C SER A 362 16.72 -11.27 -1.48
N MET A 363 16.63 -12.32 -2.31
CA MET A 363 15.39 -12.66 -3.00
C MET A 363 14.27 -13.10 -2.04
N THR A 364 14.62 -13.82 -0.95
CA THR A 364 13.66 -14.16 0.13
C THR A 364 13.10 -12.90 0.78
N VAL A 365 13.96 -11.96 1.19
CA VAL A 365 13.53 -10.70 1.82
C VAL A 365 12.62 -9.91 0.88
N MET A 366 12.97 -9.86 -0.40
CA MET A 366 12.17 -9.21 -1.44
C MET A 366 10.78 -9.86 -1.57
N TYR A 367 10.68 -11.19 -1.68
CA TYR A 367 9.40 -11.88 -1.87
C TYR A 367 8.51 -11.80 -0.62
N VAL A 368 9.09 -12.00 0.56
CA VAL A 368 8.36 -11.88 1.84
C VAL A 368 7.87 -10.45 2.02
N GLY A 369 8.74 -9.45 1.83
CA GLY A 369 8.35 -8.05 1.99
C GLY A 369 7.29 -7.62 0.98
N LEU A 370 7.43 -8.00 -0.30
CA LEU A 370 6.44 -7.70 -1.34
C LEU A 370 5.08 -8.36 -1.04
N GLY A 371 5.08 -9.64 -0.62
CA GLY A 371 3.87 -10.32 -0.19
C GLY A 371 3.22 -9.67 1.04
N THR A 372 4.02 -9.11 1.95
CA THR A 372 3.54 -8.39 3.13
C THR A 372 2.91 -7.05 2.75
N ILE A 373 3.54 -6.29 1.84
CA ILE A 373 3.00 -5.03 1.30
C ILE A 373 1.66 -5.29 0.59
N GLN A 374 1.56 -6.34 -0.22
CA GLN A 374 0.35 -6.66 -0.98
C GLN A 374 -0.81 -7.15 -0.09
N LEU A 375 -0.53 -7.78 1.06
CA LEU A 375 -1.57 -8.30 1.96
C LEU A 375 -2.05 -7.27 2.99
N SER A 376 -1.24 -6.25 3.28
CA SER A 376 -1.51 -5.34 4.39
C SER A 376 -2.25 -4.08 3.91
N HIS A 377 -3.54 -3.99 4.19
CA HIS A 377 -4.36 -2.82 3.87
C HIS A 377 -4.14 -1.63 4.81
N HIS A 378 -3.60 -1.88 6.02
CA HIS A 378 -3.35 -0.87 7.03
C HIS A 378 -1.97 -1.11 7.67
N LEU A 379 -0.95 -0.38 7.21
CA LEU A 379 0.37 -0.30 7.84
C LEU A 379 0.56 1.11 8.38
N SER A 380 1.17 1.25 9.56
CA SER A 380 1.57 2.58 10.03
C SER A 380 2.68 3.14 9.13
N ASP A 381 2.72 4.46 8.96
CA ASP A 381 3.59 5.14 7.99
C ASP A 381 5.06 4.75 8.16
N GLY A 382 5.56 4.72 9.40
CA GLY A 382 6.95 4.32 9.68
C GLY A 382 7.27 2.87 9.31
N ILE A 383 6.35 1.93 9.56
CA ILE A 383 6.52 0.51 9.18
C ILE A 383 6.45 0.37 7.67
N CYS A 384 5.52 1.08 7.05
CA CYS A 384 5.33 1.07 5.62
C CYS A 384 6.59 1.57 4.88
N VAL A 385 7.11 2.75 5.25
CA VAL A 385 8.33 3.31 4.67
C VAL A 385 9.51 2.37 4.90
N GLY A 386 9.69 1.87 6.13
CA GLY A 386 10.76 0.92 6.45
C GLY A 386 10.70 -0.36 5.62
N LEU A 387 9.49 -0.89 5.38
CA LEU A 387 9.27 -2.08 4.58
C LEU A 387 9.54 -1.81 3.08
N ALA A 388 9.03 -0.70 2.54
CA ALA A 388 9.26 -0.31 1.15
C ALA A 388 10.76 -0.13 0.86
N VAL A 389 11.49 0.57 1.74
CA VAL A 389 12.95 0.74 1.65
C VAL A 389 13.68 -0.60 1.72
N THR A 390 13.25 -1.49 2.60
CA THR A 390 13.84 -2.83 2.75
C THR A 390 13.64 -3.68 1.49
N VAL A 391 12.43 -3.67 0.93
CA VAL A 391 12.13 -4.40 -0.32
C VAL A 391 12.90 -3.81 -1.48
N HIS A 392 12.99 -2.48 -1.61
CA HIS A 392 13.79 -1.81 -2.64
C HIS A 392 15.27 -2.21 -2.57
N PHE A 393 15.86 -2.17 -1.37
CA PHE A 393 17.22 -2.65 -1.15
C PHE A 393 17.38 -4.12 -1.55
N ALA A 394 16.47 -4.99 -1.11
CA ALA A 394 16.50 -6.42 -1.40
C ALA A 394 16.38 -6.72 -2.90
N PHE A 395 15.61 -5.90 -3.62
CA PHE A 395 15.49 -5.94 -5.08
C PHE A 395 16.84 -5.70 -5.75
N LEU A 396 17.46 -4.55 -5.49
CA LEU A 396 18.76 -4.19 -6.06
C LEU A 396 19.86 -5.18 -5.64
N ALA A 397 19.83 -5.66 -4.39
CA ALA A 397 20.74 -6.69 -3.90
C ALA A 397 20.61 -8.00 -4.70
N THR A 398 19.39 -8.42 -5.05
CA THR A 398 19.17 -9.65 -5.83
C THR A 398 19.83 -9.58 -7.21
N PHE A 399 19.74 -8.43 -7.89
CA PHE A 399 20.37 -8.22 -9.19
C PHE A 399 21.90 -8.08 -9.12
N THR A 400 22.41 -7.35 -8.14
CA THR A 400 23.86 -7.19 -7.96
C THR A 400 24.52 -8.51 -7.58
N TRP A 401 23.88 -9.35 -6.75
CA TRP A 401 24.34 -10.71 -6.48
C TRP A 401 24.28 -11.62 -7.71
N LEU A 402 23.24 -11.51 -8.54
CA LEU A 402 23.19 -12.21 -9.84
C LEU A 402 24.33 -11.75 -10.77
N ASN A 403 24.70 -10.47 -10.68
CA ASN A 403 25.83 -9.90 -11.41
C ASN A 403 27.18 -10.46 -10.93
N VAL A 404 27.37 -10.57 -9.62
CA VAL A 404 28.53 -11.25 -9.05
C VAL A 404 28.57 -12.73 -9.48
N LEU A 405 27.44 -13.44 -9.50
CA LEU A 405 27.40 -14.84 -9.96
C LEU A 405 27.87 -14.97 -11.41
N SER A 406 27.40 -14.08 -12.30
CA SER A 406 27.78 -14.07 -13.72
C SER A 406 29.27 -13.74 -13.91
N PHE A 407 29.76 -12.72 -13.18
CA PHE A 407 31.18 -12.35 -13.16
C PHE A 407 32.07 -13.47 -12.63
N ASP A 408 31.67 -14.13 -11.55
CA ASP A 408 32.45 -15.20 -10.91
C ASP A 408 32.69 -16.37 -11.87
N ILE A 409 31.67 -16.75 -12.64
CA ILE A 409 31.79 -17.77 -13.69
C ILE A 409 32.76 -17.30 -14.77
N TRP A 410 32.52 -16.10 -15.33
CA TRP A 410 33.36 -15.55 -16.39
C TRP A 410 34.84 -15.52 -15.99
N TRP A 411 35.13 -14.96 -14.81
CA TRP A 411 36.49 -14.87 -14.27
C TRP A 411 37.13 -16.24 -14.11
N THR A 412 36.38 -17.22 -13.62
CA THR A 412 36.87 -18.59 -13.39
C THR A 412 37.32 -19.28 -14.69
N PHE A 413 36.75 -18.91 -15.84
CA PHE A 413 37.16 -19.44 -17.15
C PHE A 413 38.35 -18.71 -17.78
N ASN A 414 38.46 -17.41 -17.53
CA ASN A 414 39.52 -16.58 -18.11
C ASN A 414 40.85 -16.74 -17.37
N ASP A 415 40.80 -16.99 -16.06
CA ASP A 415 41.98 -17.18 -15.22
C ASP A 415 42.57 -18.61 -15.36
N ARG A 416 43.16 -18.90 -16.52
CA ARG A 416 43.89 -20.16 -16.78
C ARG A 416 45.32 -20.16 -16.20
N ARG A 417 45.71 -19.20 -15.35
CA ARG A 417 47.13 -18.93 -15.06
C ARG A 417 47.60 -19.09 -13.62
N LEU A 418 46.79 -19.48 -12.63
CA LEU A 418 47.31 -19.73 -11.28
C LEU A 418 46.89 -21.07 -10.66
N PRO A 419 47.82 -21.80 -9.99
CA PRO A 419 47.49 -23.01 -9.24
C PRO A 419 46.49 -22.69 -8.13
N ARG A 420 45.39 -23.41 -8.13
CA ARG A 420 44.27 -23.29 -7.20
C ARG A 420 44.68 -23.81 -5.81
N ARG A 421 45.38 -22.97 -5.02
CA ARG A 421 45.69 -23.27 -3.61
C ARG A 421 44.62 -22.65 -2.68
N THR A 422 43.96 -23.56 -1.93
CA THR A 422 43.30 -23.40 -0.61
C THR A 422 42.02 -22.56 -0.44
N SER A 423 40.88 -23.24 -0.56
CA SER A 423 39.90 -23.60 0.52
C SER A 423 39.55 -22.66 1.70
N LYS A 424 39.75 -21.34 1.67
CA LYS A 424 39.09 -20.45 2.65
C LYS A 424 38.26 -19.37 1.94
N LEU A 425 37.15 -18.98 2.57
CA LEU A 425 36.35 -17.80 2.23
C LEU A 425 37.31 -16.60 2.23
N GLY A 426 37.86 -16.28 1.06
CA GLY A 426 39.07 -15.47 0.92
C GLY A 426 38.77 -14.03 0.53
N ARG A 427 39.85 -13.26 0.31
CA ARG A 427 39.82 -11.85 -0.15
C ARG A 427 38.88 -11.60 -1.35
N ARG A 428 38.71 -12.61 -2.22
CA ARG A 428 37.79 -12.56 -3.37
C ARG A 428 36.32 -12.38 -2.95
N PHE A 429 35.84 -13.14 -1.97
CA PHE A 429 34.47 -13.00 -1.47
C PHE A 429 34.27 -11.63 -0.78
N ALA A 430 35.29 -11.13 -0.08
CA ALA A 430 35.22 -9.81 0.54
C ALA A 430 34.98 -8.69 -0.50
N TYR A 431 35.69 -8.73 -1.64
CA TYR A 431 35.44 -7.77 -2.73
C TYR A 431 34.06 -7.93 -3.38
N TYR A 432 33.60 -9.16 -3.56
CA TYR A 432 32.24 -9.43 -4.07
C TYR A 432 31.16 -8.89 -3.15
N SER A 433 31.28 -9.16 -1.84
CA SER A 433 30.36 -8.69 -0.82
C SER A 433 30.36 -7.16 -0.72
N LEU A 434 31.55 -6.55 -0.76
CA LEU A 434 31.67 -5.10 -0.75
C LEU A 434 30.89 -4.48 -1.91
N TYR A 435 31.11 -4.95 -3.14
CA TYR A 435 30.39 -4.47 -4.33
C TYR A 435 28.88 -4.71 -4.26
N ALA A 436 28.46 -5.95 -3.98
CA ALA A 436 27.06 -6.35 -4.07
C ALA A 436 26.18 -5.72 -2.99
N TRP A 437 26.73 -5.41 -1.81
CA TRP A 437 25.97 -4.69 -0.79
C TRP A 437 26.11 -3.17 -0.91
N SER A 438 27.27 -2.64 -1.30
CA SER A 438 27.47 -1.20 -1.38
C SER A 438 26.62 -0.55 -2.47
N VAL A 439 26.50 -1.18 -3.64
CA VAL A 439 25.77 -0.59 -4.77
C VAL A 439 24.28 -0.36 -4.41
N PRO A 440 23.53 -1.36 -3.91
CA PRO A 440 22.16 -1.14 -3.42
C PRO A 440 22.09 -0.12 -2.29
N THR A 441 22.99 -0.19 -1.30
CA THR A 441 23.00 0.74 -0.17
C THR A 441 23.17 2.19 -0.62
N VAL A 442 24.10 2.47 -1.54
CA VAL A 442 24.33 3.83 -2.05
C VAL A 442 23.10 4.36 -2.76
N ILE A 443 22.46 3.56 -3.61
CA ILE A 443 21.26 3.97 -4.35
C ILE A 443 20.10 4.26 -3.39
N VAL A 444 19.85 3.36 -2.44
CA VAL A 444 18.77 3.52 -1.46
C VAL A 444 19.02 4.70 -0.54
N VAL A 445 20.24 4.85 0.00
CA VAL A 445 20.59 5.99 0.87
C VAL A 445 20.47 7.31 0.10
N PHE A 446 20.93 7.36 -1.16
CA PHE A 446 20.76 8.55 -1.99
C PHE A 446 19.27 8.88 -2.21
N GLY A 447 18.44 7.88 -2.51
CA GLY A 447 17.00 8.05 -2.61
C GLY A 447 16.38 8.57 -1.31
N GLN A 448 16.75 8.01 -0.15
CA GLN A 448 16.25 8.46 1.15
C GLN A 448 16.71 9.87 1.51
N VAL A 449 17.95 10.24 1.18
CA VAL A 449 18.43 11.62 1.36
C VAL A 449 17.64 12.57 0.45
N ALA A 450 17.38 12.18 -0.80
CA ALA A 450 16.57 12.98 -1.71
C ALA A 450 15.14 13.19 -1.18
N ASP A 451 14.55 12.18 -0.54
CA ASP A 451 13.21 12.24 0.05
C ASP A 451 13.13 13.17 1.28
N ASN A 452 14.21 13.30 2.04
CA ASN A 452 14.24 14.06 3.30
C ASN A 452 14.73 15.51 3.14
N VAL A 453 15.24 15.90 1.96
CA VAL A 453 15.76 17.25 1.71
C VAL A 453 14.69 18.12 1.05
N LYS A 454 14.15 19.07 1.81
CA LYS A 454 13.24 20.11 1.28
C LYS A 454 13.99 21.06 0.35
N GLY A 455 13.43 21.41 -0.81
CA GLY A 455 13.99 22.40 -1.74
C GLY A 455 14.91 21.85 -2.84
N LEU A 456 14.88 20.55 -3.12
CA LEU A 456 15.53 19.97 -4.30
C LEU A 456 14.89 20.49 -5.60
N SER A 457 15.73 20.76 -6.61
CA SER A 457 15.28 21.20 -7.94
C SER A 457 14.29 20.19 -8.54
N LYS A 458 13.26 20.65 -9.27
CA LYS A 458 12.25 19.82 -9.98
C LYS A 458 12.82 18.76 -10.94
N HIS A 459 14.13 18.76 -11.20
CA HIS A 459 14.83 17.78 -12.03
C HIS A 459 15.29 16.53 -11.26
N ILE A 460 15.26 16.54 -9.92
CA ILE A 460 15.64 15.41 -9.07
C ILE A 460 14.36 14.78 -8.53
N TYR A 461 14.03 13.60 -9.02
CA TYR A 461 12.87 12.83 -8.56
C TYR A 461 13.06 12.39 -7.10
N GLN A 462 11.99 12.50 -6.31
CA GLN A 462 11.92 12.00 -4.94
C GLN A 462 11.17 10.66 -4.91
N PRO A 463 11.60 9.67 -4.11
CA PRO A 463 10.93 8.36 -4.01
C PRO A 463 9.50 8.43 -3.44
N GLU A 464 9.26 9.35 -2.51
CA GLU A 464 7.96 9.64 -1.91
C GLU A 464 7.25 8.40 -1.35
N PHE A 465 7.97 7.60 -0.55
CA PHE A 465 7.39 6.39 0.03
C PHE A 465 6.29 6.73 1.05
N GLY A 466 5.13 6.09 0.92
CA GLY A 466 4.07 6.17 1.94
C GLY A 466 3.11 7.36 1.83
N ILE A 467 3.18 8.19 0.78
CA ILE A 467 2.27 9.35 0.61
C ILE A 467 0.85 8.92 0.22
N LEU A 468 0.72 7.97 -0.72
CA LEU A 468 -0.59 7.42 -1.18
C LEU A 468 -0.68 5.90 -1.07
N LYS A 469 0.44 5.20 -1.20
CA LYS A 469 0.53 3.73 -1.14
C LYS A 469 1.86 3.33 -0.52
N CYS A 470 1.94 2.09 -0.06
CA CYS A 470 3.14 1.57 0.57
C CYS A 470 4.24 1.16 -0.41
N TRP A 471 4.57 2.08 -1.32
CA TRP A 471 5.51 1.89 -2.43
C TRP A 471 5.82 3.24 -3.11
N PHE A 472 6.66 3.23 -4.15
CA PHE A 472 6.96 4.41 -4.97
C PHE A 472 5.68 5.09 -5.49
N HIS A 473 5.62 6.42 -5.35
CA HIS A 473 4.47 7.23 -5.76
C HIS A 473 4.49 7.53 -7.26
N THR A 474 5.57 8.12 -7.76
CA THR A 474 5.66 8.66 -9.14
C THR A 474 6.36 7.71 -10.11
N PRO A 475 5.92 7.60 -11.38
CA PRO A 475 6.62 6.79 -12.39
C PRO A 475 8.09 7.20 -12.59
N GLY A 476 8.41 8.49 -12.48
CA GLY A 476 9.78 9.00 -12.57
C GLY A 476 10.71 8.43 -11.49
N SER A 477 10.20 8.25 -10.27
CA SER A 477 10.95 7.62 -9.17
C SER A 477 11.24 6.13 -9.42
N PHE A 478 10.26 5.37 -9.95
CA PHE A 478 10.44 3.97 -10.34
C PHE A 478 11.56 3.82 -11.38
N TYR A 479 11.52 4.64 -12.45
CA TYR A 479 12.54 4.56 -13.50
C TYR A 479 13.93 4.93 -12.98
N THR A 480 14.02 5.95 -12.14
CA THR A 480 15.32 6.48 -11.69
C THR A 480 15.98 5.58 -10.66
N PHE A 481 15.24 5.12 -9.65
CA PHE A 481 15.82 4.43 -8.49
C PHE A 481 15.72 2.90 -8.54
N LEU A 482 14.86 2.34 -9.39
CA LEU A 482 14.67 0.89 -9.51
C LEU A 482 15.03 0.39 -10.90
N TYR A 483 14.28 0.77 -11.94
CA TYR A 483 14.44 0.17 -13.28
C TYR A 483 15.71 0.60 -14.00
N GLY A 484 16.17 1.84 -13.86
CA GLY A 484 17.43 2.32 -14.44
C GLY A 484 18.64 1.53 -13.97
N PRO A 485 18.90 1.46 -12.64
CA PRO A 485 19.96 0.61 -12.09
C PRO A 485 19.82 -0.87 -12.47
N MET A 486 18.61 -1.42 -12.45
CA MET A 486 18.37 -2.80 -12.89
C MET A 486 18.72 -3.03 -14.35
N ALA A 487 18.32 -2.13 -15.25
CA ALA A 487 18.62 -2.22 -16.67
C ALA A 487 20.13 -2.25 -16.93
N LEU A 488 20.91 -1.41 -16.22
CA LEU A 488 22.37 -1.42 -16.27
C LEU A 488 22.96 -2.76 -15.79
N LEU A 489 22.43 -3.33 -14.70
CA LEU A 489 22.87 -4.63 -14.18
C LEU A 489 22.51 -5.78 -15.14
N ILE A 490 21.34 -5.73 -15.76
CA ILE A 490 20.90 -6.69 -16.78
C ILE A 490 21.83 -6.62 -18.01
N LEU A 491 22.14 -5.41 -18.49
CA LEU A 491 23.10 -5.21 -19.58
C LEU A 491 24.48 -5.78 -19.22
N ALA A 492 24.98 -5.49 -18.02
CA ALA A 492 26.25 -6.04 -17.54
C ALA A 492 26.23 -7.59 -17.48
N ASN A 493 25.11 -8.19 -17.05
CA ASN A 493 24.93 -9.64 -17.06
C ASN A 493 25.01 -10.22 -18.47
N ILE A 494 24.29 -9.63 -19.44
CA ILE A 494 24.32 -10.07 -20.83
C ILE A 494 25.76 -10.08 -21.36
N LEU A 495 26.55 -9.04 -21.08
CA LEU A 495 27.95 -8.96 -21.47
C LEU A 495 28.77 -10.10 -20.85
N PHE A 496 28.64 -10.36 -19.54
CA PHE A 496 29.34 -11.47 -18.89
C PHE A 496 28.94 -12.84 -19.44
N PHE A 497 27.68 -13.06 -19.81
CA PHE A 497 27.24 -14.30 -20.45
C PHE A 497 27.86 -14.47 -21.83
N ILE A 498 27.90 -13.43 -22.65
CA ILE A 498 28.54 -13.45 -23.98
C ILE A 498 30.05 -13.74 -23.84
N MET A 499 30.72 -13.05 -22.91
CA MET A 499 32.14 -13.26 -22.65
C MET A 499 32.43 -14.68 -22.14
N THR A 500 31.56 -15.23 -21.29
CA THR A 500 31.69 -16.60 -20.79
C THR A 500 31.44 -17.63 -21.89
N ALA A 501 30.42 -17.44 -22.72
CA ALA A 501 30.11 -18.31 -23.85
C ALA A 501 31.27 -18.36 -24.85
N THR A 502 31.83 -17.20 -25.20
CA THR A 502 33.00 -17.11 -26.09
C THR A 502 34.25 -17.76 -25.48
N ALA A 503 34.52 -17.55 -24.18
CA ALA A 503 35.59 -18.23 -23.48
C ALA A 503 35.42 -19.76 -23.48
N LEU A 504 34.19 -20.24 -23.26
CA LEU A 504 33.85 -21.66 -23.26
C LEU A 504 34.05 -22.30 -24.64
N CYS A 505 33.62 -21.61 -25.71
CA CYS A 505 33.85 -22.05 -27.09
C CYS A 505 35.35 -22.14 -27.43
N ARG A 506 36.14 -21.14 -27.02
CA ARG A 506 37.61 -21.14 -27.21
C ARG A 506 38.31 -22.24 -26.43
N THR A 507 37.78 -22.63 -25.27
CA THR A 507 38.36 -23.72 -24.44
C THR A 507 38.20 -25.08 -25.10
N ARG A 508 37.14 -25.32 -25.87
CA ARG A 508 36.87 -26.59 -26.55
C ARG A 508 37.97 -27.02 -27.55
N VAL A 509 38.77 -26.09 -28.05
CA VAL A 509 39.71 -26.33 -29.17
C VAL A 509 41.09 -26.86 -28.70
N GLY A 510 41.36 -26.96 -27.39
CA GLY A 510 42.69 -27.36 -26.89
C GLY A 510 42.75 -28.05 -25.53
N THR A 511 41.74 -28.83 -25.15
CA THR A 511 41.63 -29.42 -23.79
C THR A 511 42.24 -30.82 -23.64
N THR A 512 42.94 -31.04 -22.54
CA THR A 512 43.37 -32.38 -22.08
C THR A 512 42.29 -33.05 -21.21
N ARG A 513 42.40 -34.36 -20.93
CA ARG A 513 41.39 -35.16 -20.20
C ARG A 513 41.02 -34.63 -18.79
N LYS A 514 41.95 -33.96 -18.10
CA LYS A 514 41.72 -33.35 -16.78
C LYS A 514 41.02 -31.99 -16.88
N ASP A 515 41.21 -31.30 -18.00
CA ASP A 515 40.51 -30.06 -18.32
C ASP A 515 39.06 -30.33 -18.73
N GLU A 516 38.76 -31.51 -19.31
CA GLU A 516 37.41 -31.91 -19.71
C GLU A 516 36.43 -32.03 -18.53
N ALA A 517 36.84 -32.63 -17.40
CA ALA A 517 36.00 -32.73 -16.21
C ALA A 517 35.71 -31.36 -15.57
N ASN A 518 36.73 -30.51 -15.46
CA ASN A 518 36.58 -29.13 -14.98
C ASN A 518 35.71 -28.28 -15.93
N LEU A 519 35.88 -28.47 -17.24
CA LEU A 519 35.07 -27.85 -18.28
C LEU A 519 33.61 -28.30 -18.18
N PHE A 520 33.34 -29.59 -17.98
CA PHE A 520 31.99 -30.13 -17.82
C PHE A 520 31.27 -29.53 -16.61
N HIS A 521 31.90 -29.54 -15.43
CA HIS A 521 31.33 -28.96 -14.22
C HIS A 521 31.07 -27.45 -14.38
N SER A 522 31.98 -26.74 -15.04
CA SER A 522 31.83 -25.31 -15.28
C SER A 522 30.77 -25.00 -16.36
N LYS A 523 30.60 -25.86 -17.38
CA LYS A 523 29.47 -25.81 -18.33
C LYS A 523 28.14 -25.98 -17.62
N GLN A 524 28.05 -26.90 -16.68
CA GLN A 524 26.84 -27.13 -15.91
C GLN A 524 26.49 -25.91 -15.03
N LYS A 525 27.50 -25.28 -14.40
CA LYS A 525 27.33 -24.01 -13.66
C LYS A 525 26.89 -22.86 -14.55
N PHE A 526 27.56 -22.70 -15.69
CA PHE A 526 27.18 -21.70 -16.69
C PHE A 526 25.75 -21.91 -17.17
N ARG A 527 25.37 -23.15 -17.52
CA ARG A 527 24.00 -23.49 -17.94
C ARG A 527 22.99 -23.18 -16.85
N ALA A 528 23.26 -23.56 -15.60
CA ALA A 528 22.40 -23.27 -14.46
C ALA A 528 22.15 -21.76 -14.28
N ILE A 529 23.21 -20.96 -14.32
CA ILE A 529 23.14 -19.51 -14.09
C ILE A 529 22.61 -18.77 -15.32
N PHE A 530 22.88 -19.26 -16.52
CA PHE A 530 22.26 -18.76 -17.74
C PHE A 530 20.75 -19.02 -17.76
N VAL A 531 20.31 -20.23 -17.39
CA VAL A 531 18.88 -20.54 -17.24
C VAL A 531 18.25 -19.63 -16.19
N LEU A 532 18.90 -19.46 -15.04
CA LEU A 532 18.44 -18.53 -14.00
C LEU A 532 18.33 -17.09 -14.52
N PHE A 533 19.33 -16.62 -15.28
CA PHE A 533 19.31 -15.30 -15.88
C PHE A 533 18.23 -15.13 -16.94
N ILE A 534 17.96 -16.14 -17.77
CA ILE A 534 16.88 -16.07 -18.75
C ILE A 534 15.52 -16.06 -18.04
N LEU A 535 15.33 -16.92 -17.03
CA LEU A 535 14.10 -16.94 -16.23
C LEU A 535 13.85 -15.59 -15.57
N MET A 536 14.84 -15.07 -14.83
CA MET A 536 14.73 -13.76 -14.19
C MET A 536 14.61 -12.64 -15.25
N GLY A 537 15.53 -12.58 -16.22
CA GLY A 537 15.63 -11.52 -17.21
C GLY A 537 14.38 -11.37 -18.08
N VAL A 538 13.75 -12.48 -18.50
CA VAL A 538 12.47 -12.42 -19.24
C VAL A 538 11.38 -11.86 -18.34
N CYS A 539 11.25 -12.34 -17.10
CA CYS A 539 10.24 -11.82 -16.17
C CYS A 539 10.42 -10.31 -15.97
N TRP A 540 11.64 -9.85 -15.70
CA TRP A 540 11.91 -8.44 -15.41
C TRP A 540 11.80 -7.52 -16.62
N ILE A 541 12.17 -7.97 -17.82
CA ILE A 541 11.93 -7.19 -19.04
C ILE A 541 10.42 -7.04 -19.26
N THR A 542 9.66 -8.11 -19.05
CA THR A 542 8.20 -8.04 -19.18
C THR A 542 7.57 -7.14 -18.13
N GLU A 543 8.05 -7.14 -16.88
CA GLU A 543 7.62 -6.21 -15.82
C GLU A 543 7.89 -4.73 -16.16
N VAL A 544 9.02 -4.43 -16.79
CA VAL A 544 9.29 -3.06 -17.27
C VAL A 544 8.33 -2.68 -18.39
N ILE A 545 8.01 -3.61 -19.29
CA ILE A 545 7.07 -3.39 -20.39
C ILE A 545 5.64 -3.24 -19.85
N SER A 546 5.22 -4.05 -18.88
CA SER A 546 3.89 -3.96 -18.27
C SER A 546 3.67 -2.61 -17.61
N PHE A 547 4.69 -2.12 -16.90
CA PHE A 547 4.67 -0.78 -16.32
C PHE A 547 4.65 0.34 -17.36
N ALA A 548 5.41 0.21 -18.46
CA ALA A 548 5.54 1.26 -19.46
C ALA A 548 4.35 1.36 -20.45
N VAL A 549 3.79 0.22 -20.83
CA VAL A 549 2.74 0.13 -21.87
C VAL A 549 1.35 0.05 -21.23
N GLY A 550 1.25 -0.40 -19.97
CA GLY A 550 -0.02 -0.73 -19.36
C GLY A 550 -0.72 -1.87 -20.11
N GLY A 551 -2.03 -2.02 -19.88
CA GLY A 551 -2.86 -3.01 -20.56
C GLY A 551 -3.62 -3.92 -19.59
N SER A 552 -4.37 -4.86 -20.14
CA SER A 552 -5.19 -5.77 -19.34
C SER A 552 -4.31 -6.66 -18.45
N ALA A 553 -4.62 -6.75 -17.15
CA ALA A 553 -3.90 -7.57 -16.18
C ALA A 553 -3.71 -9.03 -16.65
N TYR A 554 -4.68 -9.58 -17.38
CA TYR A 554 -4.61 -10.94 -17.94
C TYR A 554 -3.41 -11.20 -18.84
N LEU A 555 -2.87 -10.18 -19.51
CA LEU A 555 -1.70 -10.32 -20.38
C LEU A 555 -0.42 -10.59 -19.57
N TRP A 556 -0.37 -10.10 -18.32
CA TRP A 556 0.81 -10.16 -17.46
C TRP A 556 0.78 -11.35 -16.49
N ILE A 557 -0.40 -11.95 -16.23
CA ILE A 557 -0.55 -13.14 -15.36
C ILE A 557 0.48 -14.24 -15.65
N PRO A 558 0.72 -14.67 -16.91
CA PRO A 558 1.67 -15.76 -17.16
C PRO A 558 3.10 -15.39 -16.75
N THR A 559 3.51 -14.14 -16.96
CA THR A 559 4.85 -13.68 -16.59
C THR A 559 4.99 -13.47 -15.09
N ASP A 560 3.94 -13.02 -14.41
CA ASP A 560 3.93 -12.85 -12.96
C ASP A 560 4.03 -14.22 -12.27
N ILE A 561 3.27 -15.21 -12.75
CA ILE A 561 3.37 -16.60 -12.28
C ILE A 561 4.78 -17.17 -12.52
N LEU A 562 5.38 -16.94 -13.69
CA LEU A 562 6.76 -17.37 -13.97
C LEU A 562 7.77 -16.69 -13.04
N ASN A 563 7.57 -15.41 -12.74
CA ASN A 563 8.41 -14.66 -11.80
C ASN A 563 8.33 -15.30 -10.39
N ILE A 564 7.11 -15.54 -9.90
CA ILE A 564 6.89 -16.19 -8.60
C ILE A 564 7.52 -17.60 -8.56
N LEU A 565 7.32 -18.40 -9.61
CA LEU A 565 7.91 -19.74 -9.76
C LEU A 565 9.44 -19.74 -9.89
N THR A 566 10.07 -18.59 -10.12
CA THR A 566 11.54 -18.53 -10.22
C THR A 566 12.24 -18.99 -8.94
N ALA A 567 11.63 -18.75 -7.77
CA ALA A 567 12.08 -19.32 -6.50
C ALA A 567 12.12 -20.86 -6.50
N VAL A 568 11.11 -21.49 -7.10
CA VAL A 568 11.03 -22.95 -7.23
C VAL A 568 12.11 -23.45 -8.20
N PHE A 569 12.31 -22.76 -9.33
CA PHE A 569 13.40 -23.09 -10.27
C PHE A 569 14.78 -22.97 -9.62
N VAL A 570 15.03 -21.94 -8.81
CA VAL A 570 16.28 -21.78 -8.04
C VAL A 570 16.52 -23.00 -7.15
N PHE A 571 15.51 -23.47 -6.42
CA PHE A 571 15.63 -24.67 -5.59
C PHE A 571 16.01 -25.91 -6.41
N PHE A 572 15.35 -26.16 -7.54
CA PHE A 572 15.70 -27.29 -8.41
C PHE A 572 17.11 -27.18 -9.00
N ILE A 573 17.54 -25.97 -9.37
CA ILE A 573 18.85 -25.72 -9.99
C ILE A 573 20.00 -25.91 -9.00
N PHE A 574 19.83 -25.51 -7.74
CA PHE A 574 20.92 -25.52 -6.74
C PHE A 574 20.85 -26.68 -5.74
N VAL A 575 19.66 -27.11 -5.31
CA VAL A 575 19.49 -28.17 -4.30
C VAL A 575 19.26 -29.54 -4.91
N CYS A 576 18.35 -29.67 -5.90
CA CYS A 576 17.97 -30.96 -6.49
C CYS A 576 19.04 -31.54 -7.45
N LYS A 577 20.32 -31.20 -7.24
CA LYS A 577 21.45 -31.82 -7.93
C LYS A 577 21.80 -33.15 -7.26
N PRO A 578 22.04 -34.24 -8.02
CA PRO A 578 22.38 -35.54 -7.46
C PRO A 578 23.56 -35.50 -6.46
N SER A 579 24.56 -34.68 -6.74
CA SER A 579 25.73 -34.48 -5.88
C SER A 579 25.43 -33.77 -4.56
N VAL A 580 24.46 -32.86 -4.55
CA VAL A 580 24.01 -32.16 -3.34
C VAL A 580 23.12 -33.07 -2.52
N TRP A 581 22.22 -33.79 -3.19
CA TRP A 581 21.32 -34.75 -2.55
C TRP A 581 22.08 -35.90 -1.88
N SER A 582 23.08 -36.48 -2.54
CA SER A 582 23.89 -37.56 -1.96
C SER A 582 24.66 -37.09 -0.72
N LEU A 583 25.18 -35.86 -0.74
CA LEU A 583 25.86 -35.25 0.39
C LEU A 583 24.90 -34.97 1.56
N LEU A 584 23.70 -34.49 1.26
CA LEU A 584 22.63 -34.28 2.24
C LEU A 584 22.25 -35.59 2.94
N MET A 585 22.08 -36.67 2.17
CA MET A 585 21.75 -38.00 2.68
C MET A 585 22.87 -38.61 3.53
N LYS A 586 24.13 -38.34 3.17
CA LYS A 586 25.30 -38.77 3.94
C LYS A 586 25.37 -38.07 5.30
N LYS A 587 25.02 -36.79 5.35
CA LYS A 587 25.09 -35.99 6.58
C LYS A 587 23.88 -36.16 7.50
N HIS A 588 22.69 -36.39 6.92
CA HIS A 588 21.44 -36.58 7.65
C HIS A 588 20.76 -37.90 7.26
N PRO A 589 21.13 -39.03 7.90
CA PRO A 589 20.56 -40.35 7.60
C PRO A 589 19.04 -40.44 7.81
N SER A 590 18.45 -39.55 8.61
CA SER A 590 17.00 -39.44 8.80
C SER A 590 16.26 -39.11 7.50
N LEU A 591 16.89 -38.41 6.57
CA LEU A 591 16.31 -38.06 5.27
C LEU A 591 16.29 -39.24 4.29
N GLN A 592 17.05 -40.32 4.52
CA GLN A 592 17.02 -41.53 3.69
C GLN A 592 15.62 -42.19 3.68
N LYS A 593 14.76 -41.85 4.64
CA LYS A 593 13.35 -42.26 4.66
C LYS A 593 12.55 -41.64 3.50
N PHE A 594 12.92 -40.45 3.01
CA PHE A 594 12.26 -39.80 1.85
C PHE A 594 12.57 -40.49 0.52
N ASP A 595 13.73 -41.15 0.39
CA ASP A 595 14.08 -41.94 -0.79
C ASP A 595 13.11 -43.14 -0.99
N ARG A 596 12.47 -43.60 0.10
CA ARG A 596 11.41 -44.63 0.04
C ARG A 596 10.09 -44.11 -0.50
N LEU A 597 9.86 -42.79 -0.48
CA LEU A 597 8.63 -42.15 -0.96
C LEU A 597 8.68 -41.79 -2.45
N CYS A 598 9.88 -41.72 -3.06
CA CYS A 598 10.01 -41.45 -4.51
C CYS A 598 11.24 -42.15 -5.14
N PRO A 599 11.20 -43.48 -5.37
CA PRO A 599 12.36 -44.28 -5.79
C PRO A 599 12.89 -44.00 -7.21
N ASN A 600 12.21 -43.17 -8.01
CA ASN A 600 12.57 -42.89 -9.40
C ASN A 600 12.95 -41.43 -9.70
N CYS A 601 12.85 -40.49 -8.76
CA CYS A 601 13.11 -39.08 -9.07
C CYS A 601 14.60 -38.73 -9.23
N MET A 602 15.54 -39.55 -8.74
CA MET A 602 16.99 -39.21 -8.74
C MET A 602 17.93 -40.44 -8.83
N LYS A 603 17.62 -41.45 -9.67
CA LYS A 603 18.60 -42.52 -9.93
C LYS A 603 19.73 -42.03 -10.84
N TYR A 604 20.94 -41.97 -10.30
CA TYR A 604 22.19 -41.78 -11.03
C TYR A 604 22.86 -43.15 -11.24
N ASP A 605 23.48 -43.33 -12.41
CA ASP A 605 24.10 -44.57 -12.86
C ASP A 605 25.44 -44.81 -12.13
N ASN A 606 25.59 -45.96 -11.45
CA ASN A 606 26.67 -46.25 -10.50
C ASN A 606 28.08 -46.35 -11.15
N GLY A 607 28.20 -46.31 -12.48
CA GLY A 607 29.47 -46.53 -13.18
C GLY A 607 30.47 -45.37 -13.15
N GLN A 608 30.04 -44.13 -12.85
CA GLN A 608 30.94 -42.97 -12.81
C GLN A 608 31.52 -42.67 -11.42
N GLN A 609 30.79 -43.03 -10.35
CA GLN A 609 31.20 -42.72 -8.99
C GLN A 609 32.34 -43.60 -8.48
N GLU A 610 32.46 -44.84 -8.96
CA GLU A 610 33.60 -45.70 -8.61
C GLU A 610 34.95 -45.16 -9.14
N ASN A 611 34.89 -44.38 -10.23
CA ASN A 611 36.05 -43.66 -10.78
C ASN A 611 36.29 -42.31 -10.08
N GLU A 612 35.24 -41.58 -9.69
CA GLU A 612 35.37 -40.32 -8.93
C GLU A 612 35.82 -40.56 -7.49
N ASP A 613 35.29 -41.56 -6.78
CA ASP A 613 35.70 -41.91 -5.42
C ASP A 613 37.14 -42.45 -5.37
N ARG A 614 37.58 -43.21 -6.40
CA ARG A 614 39.02 -43.55 -6.55
C ARG A 614 39.90 -42.31 -6.73
N SER A 615 39.44 -41.32 -7.50
CA SER A 615 40.19 -40.08 -7.73
C SER A 615 40.22 -39.16 -6.51
N PHE A 616 39.16 -39.16 -5.71
CA PHE A 616 39.02 -38.36 -4.48
C PHE A 616 39.84 -38.94 -3.32
N LEU A 617 39.89 -40.28 -3.21
CA LEU A 617 40.76 -40.98 -2.25
C LEU A 617 42.25 -40.83 -2.60
N GLN A 618 42.61 -40.72 -3.89
CA GLN A 618 43.98 -40.44 -4.32
C GLN A 618 44.43 -38.99 -4.06
N GLN A 619 43.50 -38.03 -3.93
CA GLN A 619 43.84 -36.63 -3.60
C GLN A 619 43.91 -36.33 -2.10
N THR A 620 43.44 -37.24 -1.26
CA THR A 620 43.44 -37.09 0.21
C THR A 620 44.54 -37.93 0.90
N SER A 621 45.32 -38.69 0.14
CA SER A 621 46.41 -39.56 0.62
C SER A 621 47.83 -39.08 0.29
N ILE A 622 48.02 -37.82 -0.13
CA ILE A 622 49.34 -37.17 -0.31
C ILE A 622 49.35 -35.77 0.29
#